data_AF-A0A2K5LV79-F1
#
_entry.id   AF-A0A2K5LV79-F1
#
_cell.length_a   1.000
_cell.length_b   1.000
_cell.length_c   1.000
_cell.angle_alpha   90.00
_cell.angle_beta   90.00
_cell.angle_gamma   90.00
#
_symmetry.space_group_name_H-M   'P 1'
#
loop_
_entity.id
_entity.type
_entity.pdbx_description
1 polymer ?
#
loop_
_entity_poly.entity_id
_entity_poly.type
_entity_poly.pdbx_seq_one_letter_code
_entity_poly.pdbx_strand_id
1 'polypeptide(L)'
;MFQDHPDAWSLIGNLHLAKQEWGPGQKKFERILKQPSTQSDTYSMLALGNVWLQTLHQPTRDREKEKRHQDRALAIYKQVLRNDAKNLYAANGIGDYKT
;
A
#
# COMPACT_ATOMS: atom_id res chain seq x y z
N MET A 1 24.88 -5.60 8.25
CA MET A 1 24.34 -5.55 6.87
C MET A 1 22.93 -6.15 6.72
N PHE A 2 22.13 -6.36 7.79
CA PHE A 2 20.78 -6.96 7.69
C PHE A 2 19.60 -5.98 7.93
N GLN A 3 19.87 -4.74 8.35
CA GLN A 3 18.81 -3.79 8.74
C GLN A 3 18.17 -3.02 7.58
N ASP A 4 18.74 -3.10 6.37
CA ASP A 4 18.23 -2.36 5.20
C ASP A 4 17.65 -3.27 4.11
N HIS A 5 17.46 -4.57 4.38
CA HIS A 5 16.86 -5.45 3.37
C HIS A 5 15.37 -5.14 3.23
N PRO A 6 14.87 -4.78 2.02
CA PRO A 6 13.47 -4.44 1.79
C PRO A 6 12.53 -5.55 2.26
N ASP A 7 12.91 -6.81 2.05
CA ASP A 7 12.12 -7.99 2.43
C ASP A 7 11.86 -8.09 3.93
N ALA A 8 12.85 -7.74 4.76
CA ALA A 8 12.69 -7.76 6.21
C ALA A 8 11.67 -6.71 6.66
N TRP A 9 11.72 -5.51 6.06
CA TRP A 9 10.76 -4.46 6.33
C TRP A 9 9.36 -4.79 5.82
N SER A 10 9.26 -5.44 4.66
CA SER A 10 8.02 -5.94 4.10
C SER A 10 7.36 -6.96 5.02
N LEU A 11 8.14 -7.91 5.57
CA LEU A 11 7.63 -8.91 6.51
C LEU A 11 7.12 -8.27 7.81
N ILE A 12 7.87 -7.32 8.38
CA ILE A 12 7.44 -6.57 9.57
C ILE A 12 6.18 -5.76 9.26
N GLY A 13 6.10 -5.14 8.08
CA GLY A 13 4.92 -4.44 7.60
C GLY A 13 3.70 -5.35 7.59
N ASN A 14 3.81 -6.51 6.96
CA ASN A 14 2.74 -7.51 6.90
C ASN A 14 2.30 -8.01 8.28
N LEU A 15 3.23 -8.20 9.22
CA LEU A 15 2.91 -8.60 10.58
C LEU A 15 2.02 -7.56 11.28
N HIS A 16 2.31 -6.27 11.10
CA HIS A 16 1.45 -5.20 11.58
C HIS A 16 0.07 -5.23 10.91
N LEU A 17 0.01 -5.44 9.59
CA LEU A 17 -1.26 -5.51 8.86
C LEU A 17 -2.14 -6.68 9.32
N ALA A 18 -1.53 -7.84 9.57
CA ALA A 18 -2.23 -9.02 10.11
C ALA A 18 -2.86 -8.75 11.49
N LYS A 19 -2.29 -7.82 12.26
CA LYS A 19 -2.81 -7.34 13.56
C LYS A 19 -3.74 -6.14 13.44
N GLN A 20 -4.10 -5.73 12.22
CA GLN A 20 -4.87 -4.51 11.94
C GLN A 20 -4.18 -3.22 12.43
N GLU A 21 -2.85 -3.24 12.57
CA GLU A 21 -2.02 -2.10 12.96
C GLU A 21 -1.59 -1.31 11.71
N TRP A 22 -2.55 -0.61 11.10
CA TRP A 22 -2.37 0.08 9.81
C TRP A 22 -1.25 1.12 9.81
N GLY A 23 -1.19 1.98 10.85
CA GLY A 23 -0.20 3.06 10.93
C GLY A 23 1.24 2.55 11.02
N PRO A 24 1.56 1.61 11.93
CA PRO A 24 2.86 0.96 11.97
C PRO A 24 3.23 0.22 10.69
N GLY A 25 2.28 -0.52 10.09
CA GLY A 25 2.49 -1.24 8.83
C GLY A 25 2.81 -0.31 7.66
N GLN A 26 2.01 0.75 7.49
CA GLN A 26 2.22 1.80 6.48
C GLN A 26 3.65 2.36 6.55
N LYS A 27 4.11 2.74 7.74
CA LYS A 27 5.44 3.33 7.94
C LYS A 27 6.58 2.42 7.49
N LYS A 28 6.40 1.09 7.52
CA LYS A 28 7.43 0.14 7.06
C LYS A 28 7.56 0.16 5.54
N PHE A 29 6.45 0.13 4.82
CA PHE A 29 6.47 0.21 3.36
C PHE A 29 6.90 1.59 2.87
N GLU A 30 6.49 2.67 3.53
CA GLU A 30 7.00 4.02 3.22
C GLU A 30 8.51 4.12 3.40
N ARG A 31 9.08 3.44 4.39
CA ARG A 31 10.53 3.40 4.58
C ARG A 31 11.24 2.72 3.41
N ILE A 32 10.69 1.62 2.89
CA ILE A 32 11.23 0.94 1.71
C ILE A 32 11.19 1.88 0.50
N LEU A 33 10.06 2.53 0.24
CA LEU A 33 9.91 3.41 -0.92
C LEU A 33 10.67 4.73 -0.84
N LYS A 34 11.17 5.12 0.36
CA LYS A 34 12.04 6.30 0.53
C LYS A 34 13.47 6.06 0.06
N GLN A 35 13.91 4.81 -0.10
CA GLN A 35 15.25 4.52 -0.59
C GLN A 35 15.27 4.62 -2.13
N PRO A 36 16.25 5.31 -2.74
CA PRO A 36 16.30 5.49 -4.19
C PRO A 36 16.33 4.16 -4.97
N SER A 37 16.97 3.14 -4.42
CA SER A 37 17.07 1.80 -5.03
C SER A 37 15.75 1.03 -5.05
N THR A 38 14.80 1.36 -4.19
CA THR A 38 13.52 0.65 -4.02
C THR A 38 12.31 1.55 -4.13
N GLN A 39 12.48 2.77 -4.67
CA GLN A 39 11.39 3.75 -4.81
C GLN A 39 10.23 3.25 -5.68
N SER A 40 10.50 2.28 -6.56
CA SER A 40 9.54 1.66 -7.47
C SER A 40 9.34 0.18 -7.14
N ASP A 41 9.58 -0.23 -5.88
CA ASP A 41 9.33 -1.60 -5.44
C ASP A 41 7.83 -1.91 -5.51
N THR A 42 7.45 -2.70 -6.51
CA THR A 42 6.06 -3.05 -6.83
C THR A 42 5.33 -3.62 -5.62
N TYR A 43 6.00 -4.49 -4.85
CA TYR A 43 5.39 -5.13 -3.69
C TYR A 43 5.02 -4.12 -2.61
N SER A 44 5.96 -3.25 -2.23
CA SER A 44 5.75 -2.22 -1.22
C SER A 44 4.72 -1.18 -1.64
N MET A 45 4.68 -0.85 -2.94
CA MET A 45 3.63 0.02 -3.49
C MET A 45 2.25 -0.65 -3.36
N LEU A 46 2.09 -1.89 -3.80
CA LEU A 46 0.82 -2.62 -3.68
C LEU A 46 0.37 -2.76 -2.22
N ALA A 47 1.30 -3.09 -1.32
CA ALA A 47 1.01 -3.20 0.10
C ALA A 47 0.50 -1.87 0.68
N LEU A 48 1.10 -0.72 0.32
CA LEU A 48 0.58 0.59 0.72
C LEU A 48 -0.81 0.88 0.14
N GLY A 49 -1.05 0.55 -1.14
CA GLY A 49 -2.37 0.67 -1.74
C GLY A 49 -3.42 -0.11 -0.94
N ASN A 50 -3.10 -1.35 -0.57
CA ASN A 50 -3.97 -2.23 0.21
C ASN A 50 -4.24 -1.68 1.62
N VAL A 51 -3.22 -1.10 2.28
CA VAL A 51 -3.41 -0.44 3.59
C VAL A 51 -4.44 0.66 3.49
N TRP A 52 -4.36 1.53 2.48
CA TRP A 52 -5.32 2.61 2.29
C TRP A 52 -6.72 2.07 2.01
N LEU A 53 -6.87 1.04 1.17
CA LEU A 53 -8.17 0.40 0.94
C LEU A 53 -8.75 -0.22 2.23
N GLN A 54 -7.94 -0.94 3.00
CA GLN A 54 -8.41 -1.62 4.22
C GLN A 54 -8.86 -0.63 5.30
N THR A 55 -8.32 0.59 5.33
CA THR A 55 -8.83 1.64 6.23
C THR A 55 -10.25 2.10 5.90
N LEU A 56 -10.75 1.84 4.69
CA LEU A 56 -12.13 2.17 4.27
C LEU A 56 -13.17 1.20 4.83
N HIS A 57 -12.76 -0.04 5.16
CA HIS A 57 -13.66 -1.01 5.78
C HIS A 57 -13.90 -0.72 7.27
N GLN A 58 -13.19 0.24 7.86
CA GLN A 58 -13.50 0.69 9.20
C GLN A 58 -14.69 1.66 9.16
N PRO A 59 -15.72 1.47 10.01
CA PRO A 59 -16.83 2.40 10.08
C PRO A 59 -16.33 3.77 10.58
N THR A 60 -16.16 4.71 9.65
CA THR A 60 -15.86 6.12 9.92
C THR A 60 -17.03 6.99 9.48
N ARG A 61 -17.30 8.07 10.20
CA ARG A 61 -18.32 9.07 9.82
C ARG A 61 -17.77 10.14 8.86
N ASP A 62 -16.46 10.17 8.64
CA ASP A 62 -15.77 11.18 7.83
C ASP A 62 -15.57 10.70 6.38
N ARG A 63 -16.55 11.05 5.54
CA ARG A 63 -16.55 10.74 4.10
C ARG A 63 -15.43 11.43 3.32
N GLU A 64 -14.97 12.60 3.76
CA GLU A 64 -13.87 13.27 3.08
C GLU A 64 -12.56 12.53 3.30
N LYS A 65 -12.35 12.03 4.51
CA LYS A 65 -11.18 11.20 4.83
C LYS A 65 -11.19 9.89 4.04
N GLU A 66 -12.34 9.23 3.93
CA GLU A 66 -12.50 8.03 3.09
C GLU A 66 -12.12 8.31 1.64
N LYS A 67 -12.67 9.38 1.05
CA LYS A 67 -12.35 9.79 -0.32
C LYS A 67 -10.85 10.05 -0.51
N ARG A 68 -10.19 10.72 0.44
CA ARG A 68 -8.74 10.95 0.38
C ARG A 68 -7.92 9.65 0.43
N HIS A 69 -8.34 8.66 1.21
CA HIS A 69 -7.69 7.35 1.27
C HIS A 69 -7.94 6.55 -0.01
N GLN A 70 -9.15 6.59 -0.56
CA GLN A 70 -9.48 6.03 -1.87
C GLN A 70 -8.62 6.63 -2.99
N ASP A 71 -8.54 7.95 -3.08
CA ASP A 71 -7.76 8.63 -4.12
C ASP A 71 -6.27 8.28 -4.04
N ARG A 72 -5.74 8.11 -2.81
CA ARG A 72 -4.36 7.65 -2.59
C ARG A 72 -4.14 6.21 -3.04
N ALA A 73 -5.02 5.29 -2.66
CA ALA A 73 -4.95 3.90 -3.12
C ALA A 73 -4.96 3.83 -4.65
N LEU A 74 -5.91 4.54 -5.27
CA LEU A 74 -6.05 4.58 -6.73
C LEU A 74 -4.81 5.15 -7.44
N ALA A 75 -4.22 6.23 -6.90
CA ALA A 75 -3.00 6.81 -7.45
C ALA A 75 -1.85 5.80 -7.45
N ILE A 76 -1.69 5.04 -6.36
CA ILE A 76 -0.65 4.02 -6.23
C ILE A 76 -0.87 2.88 -7.23
N TYR A 77 -2.08 2.32 -7.33
CA TYR A 77 -2.34 1.24 -8.30
C TYR A 77 -2.14 1.69 -9.74
N LYS A 78 -2.57 2.92 -10.08
CA LYS A 78 -2.29 3.50 -11.39
C LYS A 78 -0.79 3.64 -11.65
N GLN A 79 -0.01 4.01 -10.64
CA GLN A 79 1.44 4.09 -10.76
C GLN A 79 2.06 2.70 -10.96
N VAL A 80 1.62 1.68 -10.22
CA VAL A 80 2.07 0.30 -10.42
C VAL A 80 1.76 -0.18 -11.84
N LEU A 81 0.55 0.07 -12.35
CA LEU A 81 0.17 -0.32 -13.73
C LEU A 81 0.94 0.45 -14.82
N ARG A 82 1.38 1.67 -14.55
CA ARG A 82 2.28 2.41 -15.47
C ARG A 82 3.65 1.74 -15.55
N ASN A 83 4.14 1.20 -14.43
CA ASN A 83 5.43 0.51 -14.37
C ASN A 83 5.34 -0.93 -14.91
N ASP A 84 4.24 -1.62 -14.59
CA ASP A 84 3.95 -2.99 -15.00
C ASP A 84 2.46 -3.11 -15.37
N ALA A 85 2.17 -2.97 -16.66
CA ALA A 85 0.81 -3.01 -17.19
C ALA A 85 0.14 -4.40 -17.04
N LYS A 86 0.89 -5.46 -16.77
CA LYS A 86 0.36 -6.82 -16.58
C LYS A 86 0.14 -7.17 -15.11
N ASN A 87 0.34 -6.23 -14.19
CA ASN A 87 0.20 -6.48 -12.77
C ASN A 87 -1.26 -6.72 -12.37
N LEU A 88 -1.62 -7.99 -12.17
CA LEU A 88 -2.97 -8.41 -11.81
C LEU A 88 -3.43 -7.83 -10.47
N TYR A 89 -2.52 -7.71 -9.50
CA TYR A 89 -2.87 -7.18 -8.17
C TYR A 89 -3.26 -5.71 -8.22
N ALA A 90 -2.55 -4.90 -9.01
CA ALA A 90 -2.89 -3.49 -9.19
C ALA A 90 -4.23 -3.34 -9.94
N ALA A 91 -4.49 -4.18 -10.95
CA ALA A 91 -5.78 -4.20 -11.64
C ALA A 91 -6.93 -4.58 -10.69
N ASN A 92 -6.73 -5.60 -9.85
CA ASN A 92 -7.70 -6.02 -8.83
C ASN A 92 -7.99 -4.89 -7.84
N GLY A 93 -6.96 -4.20 -7.32
CA GLY A 93 -7.14 -3.09 -6.38
C GLY A 93 -7.92 -1.90 -6.97
N ILE A 94 -7.85 -1.68 -8.28
CA ILE A 94 -8.70 -0.69 -8.99
C ILE A 94 -10.14 -1.21 -9.17
N GLY A 95 -10.32 -2.51 -9.32
CA GLY A 95 -11.64 -3.15 -9.33
C GLY A 95 -12.36 -2.96 -8.01
N ASP A 96 -11.71 -3.30 -6.90
CA ASP A 96 -12.24 -3.14 -5.54
C ASP A 96 -12.55 -1.67 -5.18
N TYR A 97 -11.87 -0.71 -5.82
CA TYR A 97 -12.18 0.71 -5.71
C TYR A 97 -13.56 1.09 -6.30
N LYS A 98 -14.09 0.35 -7.28
CA LYS A 98 -15.30 0.70 -8.04
C LYS A 98 -16.60 0.05 -7.56
N THR A 99 -16.51 -0.98 -6.72
CA THR A 99 -17.66 -1.68 -6.11
C THR A 99 -18.03 -1.10 -4.77
#